data_AF-A0A2A7B147-F1
#
_entry.id   AF-A0A2A7B147-F1
#
_cell.length_a   1.000
_cell.length_b   1.000
_cell.length_c   1.000
_cell.angle_alpha   90.00
_cell.angle_beta   90.00
_cell.angle_gamma   90.00
#
_symmetry.space_group_name_H-M   'P 1'
#
loop_
_entity.id
_entity.type
_entity.pdbx_description
1 polymer ?
#
loop_
_entity_poly.entity_id
_entity_poly.type
_entity_poly.pdbx_seq_one_letter_code
_entity_poly.pdbx_strand_id
1 'polypeptide(L)'
;MKSESFRKQALSLVLFFAAVAAVFALTRLRSDPAKKQAEFVVQQLLSCSSAVEQAVDAAAPAGSEPGLAAADTDGLYTFLQAQLGDAMTADCLNKVMANRLPTRITALAGQSGGKLTPADLTLKKRAGAENCYDFSAALLTATDSTAAAQVSGTITMVKEDGRWKAAAITLNL
;
A
#
# COMPACT_ATOMS: atom_id res chain seq x y z
N MET A 1 -19.43 -26.96 -39.55
CA MET A 1 -18.18 -26.16 -39.42
C MET A 1 -18.15 -25.20 -38.20
N LYS A 2 -19.10 -25.24 -37.25
CA LYS A 2 -19.15 -24.32 -36.07
C LYS A 2 -18.56 -24.91 -34.77
N SER A 3 -18.28 -26.21 -34.72
CA SER A 3 -17.82 -26.94 -33.52
C SER A 3 -16.30 -26.94 -33.36
N GLU A 4 -15.54 -26.90 -34.46
CA GLU A 4 -14.07 -26.96 -34.43
C GLU A 4 -13.43 -25.63 -33.99
N SER A 5 -14.02 -24.48 -34.36
CA SER A 5 -13.52 -23.17 -33.92
C SER A 5 -13.72 -22.96 -32.42
N PHE A 6 -14.82 -23.49 -31.86
CA PHE A 6 -15.14 -23.38 -30.44
C PHE A 6 -14.19 -24.23 -29.58
N ARG A 7 -13.83 -25.43 -30.04
CA ARG A 7 -12.83 -26.28 -29.39
C ARG A 7 -11.43 -25.66 -29.44
N LYS A 8 -11.06 -25.02 -30.56
CA LYS A 8 -9.78 -24.27 -30.66
C LYS A 8 -9.75 -23.03 -29.77
N GLN A 9 -10.84 -22.27 -29.67
CA GLN A 9 -10.92 -21.12 -28.77
C GLN A 9 -10.89 -21.53 -27.30
N ALA A 10 -11.63 -22.57 -26.91
CA ALA A 10 -11.62 -23.09 -25.54
C ALA A 10 -10.23 -23.64 -25.16
N LEU A 11 -9.57 -24.37 -26.06
CA LEU A 11 -8.22 -24.89 -25.83
C LEU A 11 -7.19 -23.77 -25.73
N SER A 12 -7.27 -22.75 -26.60
CA SER A 12 -6.40 -21.57 -26.54
C SER A 12 -6.59 -20.78 -25.25
N LEU A 13 -7.83 -20.67 -24.76
CA LEU A 13 -8.13 -19.95 -23.53
C LEU A 13 -7.62 -20.70 -22.29
N VAL A 14 -7.80 -22.03 -22.24
CA VAL A 14 -7.28 -22.88 -21.16
C VAL A 14 -5.75 -22.86 -21.14
N LEU A 15 -5.09 -22.94 -22.30
CA LEU A 15 -3.63 -22.84 -22.39
C LEU A 15 -3.13 -21.46 -21.96
N PHE A 16 -3.87 -20.40 -22.27
CA PHE A 16 -3.54 -19.05 -21.83
C PHE A 16 -3.63 -18.92 -20.29
N PHE A 17 -4.70 -19.42 -19.68
CA PHE A 17 -4.82 -19.44 -18.21
C PHE A 17 -3.77 -20.32 -17.55
N ALA A 18 -3.43 -21.46 -18.15
CA ALA A 18 -2.35 -22.33 -17.66
C ALA A 18 -0.98 -21.64 -17.75
N ALA A 19 -0.72 -20.89 -18.82
CA ALA A 19 0.52 -20.11 -18.97
C ALA A 19 0.59 -18.96 -17.95
N VAL A 20 -0.51 -18.24 -17.70
CA VAL A 20 -0.58 -17.19 -16.67
C VAL A 20 -0.38 -17.78 -15.28
N ALA A 21 -1.00 -18.93 -14.98
CA ALA A 21 -0.81 -19.63 -13.71
C ALA A 21 0.63 -20.15 -13.54
N ALA A 22 1.25 -20.66 -14.62
CA ALA A 22 2.64 -21.10 -14.61
C ALA A 22 3.60 -19.93 -14.41
N VAL A 23 3.38 -18.78 -15.07
CA VAL A 23 4.18 -17.56 -14.86
C VAL A 23 3.97 -17.01 -13.44
N PHE A 24 2.75 -17.06 -12.91
CA PHE A 24 2.46 -16.68 -11.53
C PHE A 24 3.14 -17.63 -10.52
N ALA A 25 3.15 -18.94 -10.79
CA ALA A 25 3.86 -19.94 -9.99
C ALA A 25 5.39 -19.79 -10.10
N LEU A 26 5.93 -19.52 -11.28
CA LEU A 26 7.35 -19.27 -11.55
C LEU A 26 7.83 -17.97 -10.89
N THR A 27 7.00 -16.92 -10.87
CA THR A 27 7.29 -15.66 -10.16
C THR A 27 7.09 -15.77 -8.64
N ARG A 28 6.29 -16.73 -8.15
CA ARG A 28 6.22 -17.12 -6.73
C ARG A 28 7.45 -17.93 -6.30
N LEU A 29 8.01 -18.77 -7.18
CA LEU A 29 9.16 -19.63 -6.89
C LEU A 29 10.49 -18.85 -6.73
N ARG A 30 10.58 -17.64 -7.28
CA ARG A 30 11.80 -16.80 -7.26
C ARG A 30 11.71 -15.53 -6.42
N SER A 31 10.53 -15.15 -5.94
CA SER A 31 10.35 -13.92 -5.17
C SER A 31 10.01 -14.25 -3.73
N ASP A 32 10.73 -13.63 -2.79
CA ASP A 32 10.38 -13.62 -1.37
C ASP A 32 8.91 -13.12 -1.22
N PRO A 33 7.96 -13.99 -0.83
CA PRO A 33 6.55 -13.62 -0.76
C PRO A 33 6.28 -12.55 0.30
N ALA A 34 7.11 -12.47 1.35
CA ALA A 34 7.02 -11.42 2.34
C ALA A 34 7.47 -10.07 1.73
N LYS A 35 8.53 -10.06 0.91
CA LYS A 35 8.97 -8.86 0.21
C LYS A 35 7.90 -8.29 -0.72
N LYS A 36 7.25 -9.12 -1.54
CA LYS A 36 6.17 -8.67 -2.45
C LYS A 36 4.98 -8.11 -1.68
N GLN A 37 4.62 -8.76 -0.58
CA GLN A 37 3.55 -8.27 0.27
C GLN A 37 3.95 -6.95 0.94
N ALA A 38 5.19 -6.81 1.41
CA ALA A 38 5.69 -5.58 1.99
C ALA A 38 5.63 -4.41 0.99
N GLU A 39 6.04 -4.66 -0.26
CA GLU A 39 5.96 -3.69 -1.35
C GLU A 39 4.52 -3.24 -1.60
N PHE A 40 3.59 -4.20 -1.68
CA PHE A 40 2.16 -3.90 -1.80
C PHE A 40 1.62 -3.08 -0.63
N VAL A 41 1.96 -3.45 0.62
CA VAL A 41 1.52 -2.71 1.82
C VAL A 41 2.06 -1.29 1.82
N VAL A 42 3.35 -1.09 1.54
CA VAL A 42 3.96 0.24 1.50
C VAL A 42 3.33 1.06 0.38
N GLN A 43 3.14 0.48 -0.80
CA GLN A 43 2.56 1.20 -1.93
C GLN A 43 1.09 1.55 -1.70
N GLN A 44 0.30 0.63 -1.12
CA GLN A 44 -1.07 0.91 -0.71
C GLN A 44 -1.10 1.98 0.38
N LEU A 45 -0.27 1.91 1.42
CA LEU A 45 -0.25 2.93 2.45
C LEU A 45 0.07 4.33 1.89
N LEU A 46 1.07 4.41 1.00
CA LEU A 46 1.45 5.66 0.33
C LEU A 46 0.38 6.14 -0.67
N SER A 47 -0.32 5.24 -1.35
CA SER A 47 -1.39 5.58 -2.33
C SER A 47 -2.74 5.90 -1.68
N CYS A 48 -3.08 5.18 -0.61
CA CYS A 48 -4.26 5.40 0.23
C CYS A 48 -4.22 6.76 0.91
N SER A 49 -3.06 7.42 1.00
CA SER A 49 -2.97 8.81 1.48
C SER A 49 -3.93 9.75 0.74
N SER A 50 -4.12 9.59 -0.57
CA SER A 50 -5.07 10.39 -1.36
C SER A 50 -6.55 10.08 -1.07
N ALA A 51 -6.87 8.86 -0.63
CA ALA A 51 -8.22 8.48 -0.20
C ALA A 51 -8.45 8.85 1.28
N VAL A 52 -7.38 8.88 2.09
CA VAL A 52 -7.37 9.44 3.44
C VAL A 52 -7.61 10.94 3.38
N GLU A 53 -7.15 11.68 2.37
CA GLU A 53 -7.53 13.09 2.18
C GLU A 53 -9.06 13.24 2.10
N GLN A 54 -9.74 12.45 1.26
CA GLN A 54 -11.20 12.47 1.18
C GLN A 54 -11.87 12.05 2.50
N ALA A 55 -11.31 11.06 3.21
CA ALA A 55 -11.87 10.61 4.48
C ALA A 55 -11.65 11.61 5.64
N VAL A 56 -10.50 12.30 5.67
CA VAL A 56 -10.17 13.35 6.64
C VAL A 56 -10.96 14.62 6.35
N ASP A 57 -11.09 15.00 5.08
CA ASP A 57 -11.86 16.16 4.64
C ASP A 57 -13.38 15.93 4.84
N ALA A 58 -13.87 14.70 4.62
CA ALA A 58 -15.25 14.31 4.94
C ALA A 58 -15.52 14.16 6.46
N ALA A 59 -14.49 13.84 7.25
CA ALA A 59 -14.58 13.74 8.71
C ALA A 59 -14.36 15.10 9.41
N ALA A 60 -14.02 16.15 8.67
CA ALA A 60 -13.96 17.50 9.21
C ALA A 60 -15.38 18.05 9.39
N PRO A 61 -15.78 18.53 10.58
CA PRO A 61 -17.06 19.21 10.73
C PRO A 61 -17.06 20.45 9.84
N ALA A 62 -18.06 20.54 8.95
CA ALA A 62 -18.25 21.65 8.03
C ALA A 62 -18.29 22.98 8.81
N GLY A 63 -17.18 23.73 8.79
CA GLY A 63 -17.10 25.07 9.38
C GLY A 63 -15.95 25.33 10.36
N SER A 64 -14.97 24.44 10.54
CA SER A 64 -13.78 24.74 11.36
C SER A 64 -12.54 24.97 10.49
N GLU A 65 -11.76 25.99 10.83
CA GLU A 65 -10.57 26.46 10.12
C GLU A 65 -9.59 25.32 9.76
N PRO A 66 -8.89 25.42 8.61
CA PRO A 66 -7.92 24.42 8.19
C PRO A 66 -6.73 24.44 9.15
N GLY A 67 -6.68 23.47 10.07
CA GLY A 67 -5.54 23.32 10.96
C GLY A 67 -5.75 22.53 12.25
N LEU A 68 -6.99 22.27 12.69
CA LEU A 68 -7.20 21.67 14.02
C LEU A 68 -8.42 20.77 14.19
N ALA A 69 -9.00 20.23 13.11
CA ALA A 69 -10.07 19.24 13.27
C ALA A 69 -9.48 17.94 13.84
N ALA A 70 -9.90 17.59 15.06
CA ALA A 70 -9.76 16.23 15.59
C ALA A 70 -10.49 15.31 14.61
N ALA A 71 -9.74 14.71 13.67
CA ALA A 71 -10.26 13.69 12.78
C ALA A 71 -11.01 12.69 13.65
N ASP A 72 -12.26 12.40 13.28
CA ASP A 72 -13.04 11.32 13.87
C ASP A 72 -12.18 10.06 13.82
N THR A 73 -11.53 9.75 14.94
CA THR A 73 -10.43 8.80 14.96
C THR A 73 -10.97 7.39 14.72
N ASP A 74 -12.25 7.19 15.07
CA ASP A 74 -13.00 5.96 14.85
C ASP A 74 -13.35 5.76 13.36
N GLY A 75 -13.89 6.79 12.69
CA GLY A 75 -14.15 6.75 11.24
C GLY A 75 -12.87 6.55 10.41
N LEU A 76 -11.78 7.25 10.75
CA LEU A 76 -10.49 7.08 10.09
C LEU A 76 -9.88 5.69 10.36
N TYR A 77 -10.00 5.19 11.58
CA TYR A 77 -9.55 3.84 11.93
C TYR A 77 -10.34 2.77 11.16
N THR A 78 -11.66 2.89 11.10
CA THR A 78 -12.54 1.98 10.35
C THR A 78 -12.21 1.97 8.86
N PHE A 79 -11.98 3.16 8.27
CA PHE A 79 -11.54 3.26 6.88
C PHE A 79 -10.20 2.58 6.63
N LEU A 80 -9.19 2.86 7.47
CA LEU A 80 -7.88 2.24 7.34
C LEU A 80 -7.92 0.74 7.61
N GLN A 81 -8.76 0.28 8.53
CA GLN A 81 -8.97 -1.14 8.77
C GLN A 81 -9.60 -1.83 7.57
N ALA A 82 -10.55 -1.19 6.87
CA ALA A 82 -11.13 -1.73 5.66
C ALA A 82 -10.12 -1.80 4.49
N GLN A 83 -9.21 -0.83 4.38
CA GLN A 83 -8.22 -0.79 3.29
C GLN A 83 -6.97 -1.64 3.56
N LEU A 84 -6.49 -1.64 4.81
CA LEU A 84 -5.19 -2.19 5.19
C LEU A 84 -5.29 -3.36 6.18
N GLY A 85 -6.45 -3.62 6.80
CA GLY A 85 -6.61 -4.67 7.82
C GLY A 85 -6.38 -6.09 7.31
N ASP A 86 -6.57 -6.33 6.00
CA ASP A 86 -6.22 -7.61 5.36
C ASP A 86 -4.70 -7.77 5.16
N ALA A 87 -3.96 -6.68 5.15
CA ALA A 87 -2.53 -6.62 4.81
C ALA A 87 -1.63 -6.22 6.00
N MET A 88 -2.22 -5.77 7.10
CA MET A 88 -1.57 -5.31 8.32
C MET A 88 -2.19 -5.98 9.55
N THR A 89 -1.40 -6.19 10.58
CA THR A 89 -1.92 -6.61 11.89
C THR A 89 -2.63 -5.45 12.58
N ALA A 90 -3.56 -5.75 13.50
CA ALA A 90 -4.26 -4.72 14.27
C ALA A 90 -3.30 -3.86 15.11
N ASP A 91 -2.27 -4.47 15.71
CA ASP A 91 -1.22 -3.75 16.46
C ASP A 91 -0.44 -2.79 15.57
N CYS A 92 -0.09 -3.21 14.36
CA CYS A 92 0.58 -2.36 13.38
C CYS A 92 -0.29 -1.17 12.98
N LEU A 93 -1.58 -1.40 12.73
CA LEU A 93 -2.53 -0.35 12.38
C LEU A 93 -2.70 0.68 13.50
N ASN A 94 -2.79 0.21 14.75
CA ASN A 94 -2.83 1.08 15.94
C ASN A 94 -1.58 1.98 16.03
N LYS A 95 -0.39 1.43 15.74
CA LYS A 95 0.86 2.20 15.71
C LYS A 95 0.90 3.22 14.56
N VAL A 96 0.33 2.91 13.40
CA VAL A 96 0.21 3.85 12.28
C VAL A 96 -0.66 5.05 12.66
N MET A 97 -1.77 4.79 13.34
CA MET A 97 -2.68 5.82 13.84
C MET A 97 -2.03 6.68 14.94
N ALA A 98 -1.36 6.04 15.91
CA ALA A 98 -0.66 6.74 16.99
C ALA A 98 0.43 7.69 16.45
N ASN A 99 1.14 7.29 15.40
CA ASN A 99 2.16 8.12 14.76
C ASN A 99 1.58 9.19 13.80
N ARG A 100 0.25 9.26 13.66
CA ARG A 100 -0.47 10.15 12.74
C ARG A 100 0.12 10.14 11.32
N LEU A 101 0.62 8.98 10.89
CA LEU A 101 1.24 8.81 9.57
C LEU A 101 0.31 9.20 8.42
N PRO A 102 -0.99 8.83 8.46
CA PRO A 102 -1.92 9.24 7.40
C PRO A 102 -2.01 10.77 7.31
N THR A 103 -2.13 11.47 8.44
CA THR A 103 -2.19 12.94 8.50
C THR A 103 -0.90 13.61 8.04
N ARG A 104 0.27 13.06 8.37
CA ARG A 104 1.58 13.60 7.96
C ARG A 104 1.79 13.52 6.44
N ILE A 105 1.35 12.42 5.81
CA ILE A 105 1.44 12.27 4.35
C ILE A 105 0.45 13.20 3.66
N THR A 106 -0.78 13.35 4.17
CA THR A 106 -1.75 14.34 3.67
C THR A 106 -1.22 15.76 3.79
N ALA A 107 -0.62 16.13 4.93
CA ALA A 107 -0.03 17.46 5.09
C ALA A 107 1.09 17.73 4.07
N LEU A 108 1.86 16.70 3.71
CA LEU A 108 2.88 16.78 2.67
C LEU A 108 2.26 16.92 1.27
N ALA A 109 1.19 16.19 0.97
CA ALA A 109 0.46 16.29 -0.31
C ALA A 109 -0.15 17.69 -0.50
N GLY A 110 -0.79 18.24 0.53
CA GLY A 110 -1.30 19.61 0.54
C GLY A 110 -0.21 20.67 0.30
N GLN A 111 0.97 20.51 0.92
CA GLN A 111 2.13 21.38 0.68
C GLN A 111 2.71 21.25 -0.73
N SER A 112 2.61 20.05 -1.31
CA SER A 112 3.18 19.72 -2.62
C SER A 112 2.24 20.03 -3.79
N GLY A 113 1.12 20.71 -3.52
CA GLY A 113 0.17 21.13 -4.55
C GLY A 113 -0.79 20.04 -5.04
N GLY A 114 -0.97 18.95 -4.28
CA GLY A 114 -2.00 17.95 -4.55
C GLY A 114 -1.55 16.51 -4.34
N LYS A 115 -2.25 15.59 -5.01
CA LYS A 115 -2.09 14.14 -4.86
C LYS A 115 -0.65 13.70 -5.11
N LEU A 116 -0.10 12.91 -4.19
CA LEU A 116 1.21 12.28 -4.32
C LEU A 116 1.07 10.84 -4.84
N THR A 117 1.98 10.44 -5.71
CA THR A 117 2.12 9.08 -6.23
C THR A 117 3.50 8.55 -5.85
N PRO A 118 3.59 7.40 -5.16
CA PRO A 118 4.87 6.78 -4.89
C PRO A 118 5.49 6.24 -6.19
N ALA A 119 6.77 6.55 -6.41
CA ALA A 119 7.60 6.07 -7.50
C ALA A 119 8.92 5.52 -6.97
N ASP A 120 9.60 4.70 -7.78
CA ASP A 120 10.91 4.12 -7.46
C ASP A 120 10.97 3.43 -6.10
N LEU A 121 9.90 2.71 -5.73
CA LEU A 121 9.85 1.96 -4.48
C LEU A 121 10.91 0.85 -4.49
N THR A 122 11.84 0.95 -3.56
CA THR A 122 12.90 -0.04 -3.35
C THR A 122 12.73 -0.68 -1.98
N LEU A 123 12.95 -2.00 -1.90
CA LEU A 123 12.96 -2.76 -0.64
C LEU A 123 14.26 -3.53 -0.50
N LYS A 124 14.98 -3.30 0.59
CA LYS A 124 16.21 -3.97 0.97
C LYS A 124 15.99 -4.76 2.26
N LYS A 125 16.23 -6.07 2.22
CA LYS A 125 16.11 -6.93 3.41
C LYS A 125 17.20 -6.55 4.42
N ARG A 126 16.80 -6.38 5.68
CA ARG A 126 17.71 -6.03 6.77
C ARG A 126 18.46 -7.28 7.26
N ALA A 127 19.78 -7.17 7.41
CA ALA A 127 20.59 -8.26 7.93
C ALA A 127 20.26 -8.51 9.42
N GLY A 128 20.11 -9.78 9.81
CA GLY A 128 19.85 -10.17 11.20
C GLY A 128 18.39 -10.04 11.68
N ALA A 129 17.47 -9.56 10.84
CA ALA A 129 16.05 -9.49 11.15
C ALA A 129 15.23 -10.30 10.14
N GLU A 130 14.44 -11.26 10.64
CA GLU A 130 13.62 -12.11 9.78
C GLU A 130 12.49 -11.28 9.16
N ASN A 131 12.39 -11.31 7.82
CA ASN A 131 11.32 -10.65 7.04
C ASN A 131 11.14 -9.15 7.36
N CYS A 132 12.23 -8.48 7.74
CA CYS A 132 12.31 -7.03 7.92
C CYS A 132 12.99 -6.39 6.70
N TYR A 133 12.41 -5.30 6.19
CA TYR A 133 12.87 -4.62 5.00
C TYR A 133 12.95 -3.11 5.25
N ASP A 134 14.07 -2.52 4.84
CA ASP A 134 14.21 -1.08 4.65
C ASP A 134 13.60 -0.71 3.30
N PHE A 135 12.71 0.28 3.28
CA PHE A 135 12.13 0.78 2.04
C PHE A 135 12.45 2.24 1.81
N SER A 136 12.47 2.63 0.53
CA SER A 136 12.60 4.01 0.10
C SER A 136 11.80 4.21 -1.19
N ALA A 137 11.04 5.29 -1.27
CA ALA A 137 10.30 5.69 -2.46
C ALA A 137 10.37 7.21 -2.66
N ALA A 138 10.38 7.65 -3.90
CA ALA A 138 10.13 9.04 -4.23
C ALA A 138 8.61 9.27 -4.21
N LEU A 139 8.17 10.38 -3.64
CA LEU A 139 6.80 10.87 -3.77
C LEU A 139 6.79 11.90 -4.89
N LEU A 140 6.06 11.60 -5.96
CA LEU A 140 5.90 12.49 -7.10
C LEU A 140 4.54 13.16 -7.05
N THR A 141 4.43 14.40 -7.50
CA THR A 141 3.15 15.06 -7.75
C THR A 141 2.40 14.34 -8.87
N ALA A 142 1.11 14.06 -8.69
CA ALA A 142 0.31 13.39 -9.71
C ALA A 142 0.09 14.27 -10.96
N THR A 143 0.20 15.59 -10.81
CA THR A 143 -0.06 16.56 -11.88
C THR A 143 1.04 16.58 -12.94
N ASP A 144 2.30 16.54 -12.52
CA ASP A 144 3.47 16.76 -13.39
C ASP A 144 4.62 15.77 -13.14
N SER A 145 4.42 14.77 -12.27
CA SER A 145 5.44 13.76 -11.90
C SER A 145 6.74 14.36 -11.36
N THR A 146 6.66 15.55 -10.78
CA THR A 146 7.80 16.24 -10.17
C THR A 146 8.05 15.65 -8.78
N ALA A 147 9.32 15.46 -8.43
CA ALA A 147 9.70 14.97 -7.10
C ALA A 147 9.28 15.97 -6.01
N ALA A 148 8.32 15.56 -5.18
CA ALA A 148 7.83 16.33 -4.06
C ALA A 148 8.60 16.04 -2.77
N ALA A 149 8.89 14.77 -2.51
CA ALA A 149 9.64 14.33 -1.33
C ALA A 149 10.22 12.93 -1.52
N GLN A 150 11.06 12.52 -0.57
CA GLN A 150 11.51 11.13 -0.46
C GLN A 150 10.99 10.56 0.86
N VAL A 151 10.30 9.43 0.77
CA VAL A 151 9.84 8.69 1.93
C VAL A 151 10.71 7.47 2.12
N SER A 152 11.16 7.24 3.35
CA SER A 152 11.93 6.05 3.70
C SER A 152 11.43 5.47 5.00
N GLY A 153 11.75 4.21 5.26
CA GLY A 153 11.27 3.59 6.48
C GLY A 153 11.59 2.11 6.56
N THR A 154 10.95 1.47 7.53
CA THR A 154 11.13 0.04 7.77
C THR A 154 9.78 -0.63 7.80
N ILE A 155 9.70 -1.84 7.26
CA ILE A 155 8.53 -2.69 7.34
C ILE A 155 8.95 -4.08 7.77
N THR A 156 8.26 -4.62 8.77
CA THR A 156 8.46 -5.97 9.27
C THR A 156 7.23 -6.79 8.97
N MET A 157 7.43 -7.92 8.30
CA MET A 157 6.37 -8.83 7.89
C MET A 157 6.31 -10.04 8.81
N VAL A 158 5.09 -10.41 9.21
CA VAL A 158 4.80 -11.65 9.92
C VAL A 158 3.83 -12.48 9.11
N LYS A 159 3.84 -13.78 9.33
CA LYS A 159 2.89 -14.69 8.71
C LYS A 159 1.84 -15.08 9.75
N GLU A 160 0.64 -14.50 9.63
CA GLU A 160 -0.52 -14.86 10.44
C GLU A 160 -1.50 -15.66 9.59
N ASP A 161 -1.99 -16.80 10.10
CA ASP A 161 -2.98 -17.65 9.43
C ASP A 161 -2.60 -18.02 7.98
N GLY A 162 -1.30 -18.20 7.74
CA GLY A 162 -0.77 -18.52 6.42
C GLY A 162 -0.62 -17.33 5.46
N ARG A 163 -1.05 -16.12 5.86
CA ARG A 163 -0.99 -14.88 5.07
C ARG A 163 0.08 -13.93 5.63
N TRP A 164 0.83 -13.28 4.75
CA TRP A 164 1.80 -12.27 5.15
C TRP A 164 1.07 -10.96 5.50
N LYS A 165 1.35 -10.41 6.68
CA LYS A 165 0.85 -9.12 7.15
C LYS A 165 1.98 -8.26 7.68
N ALA A 166 1.85 -6.95 7.59
CA ALA A 166 2.79 -6.05 8.25
C ALA A 166 2.54 -6.03 9.77
N ALA A 167 3.56 -6.39 10.54
CA ALA A 167 3.55 -6.32 12.00
C ALA A 167 4.06 -4.99 12.54
N ALA A 168 4.98 -4.36 11.82
CA ALA A 168 5.49 -3.04 12.17
C ALA A 168 5.83 -2.28 10.90
N ILE A 169 5.49 -0.99 10.89
CA ILE A 169 5.92 -0.07 9.86
C ILE A 169 6.35 1.25 10.49
N THR A 170 7.44 1.81 9.99
CA THR A 170 7.90 3.16 10.32
C THR A 170 8.02 3.95 9.03
N LEU A 171 7.65 5.24 9.07
CA LEU A 171 7.82 6.16 7.95
C LEU A 171 8.55 7.42 8.41
N ASN A 172 9.60 7.74 7.67
CA ASN A 172 10.36 8.97 7.73
C ASN A 172 10.10 9.73 6.42
N LEU A 173 9.56 10.94 6.58
CA LEU A 173 9.24 11.91 5.53
C LEU A 173 10.15 13.12 5.75
#